data_AF-A0A4U2YTK1-F1
#
_entry.id   AF-A0A4U2YTK1-F1
#
_cell.length_a   1.000
_cell.length_b   1.000
_cell.length_c   1.000
_cell.angle_alpha   90.00
_cell.angle_beta   90.00
_cell.angle_gamma   90.00
#
_symmetry.space_group_name_H-M   'P 1'
#
loop_
_entity.id
_entity.type
_entity.pdbx_description
1 polymer ?
#
loop_
_entity_poly.entity_id
_entity_poly.type
_entity_poly.pdbx_seq_one_letter_code
_entity_poly.pdbx_strand_id
1 'polypeptide(L)'
;MRRLARLLTALATVPLATAVLAVPAHADEPPAHVPVWDKGPGGERYVAFGDSFVSGPGITPQRAVGCSRSERNFATLVAEGLDVTSYVDASCGGATTRHFTESQGSNAPQLDALSADTTLVTFGTMGGNDIGLVQLGRACAASAETSCVPGAGPDPLAARFEAARKGLVSGLAATKERAPKAEVFVVGYGTYVPPGGCPGTFLGLVDPAEFDYLQGQIDRLSDLLQQVARDAGVAFVDQRRIPGAIDHTVCAWPDQQWIRGINDFGDGSLLHPSSAGMKATADYLLARIAEERVTPAPAPTTPTKKQRLAALKAKAKTVRAGVTCQQRGRTVRARVTGGRGAVARVEWKVGARRLGLDRAKPFVLTTRAKKVRRLDGRQRVVVTLLDKGDKDVRVVRTLMPRRPRCAR
;
A
#
# COMPACT_ATOMS: atom_id res chain seq x y z
N MET A 1 19.70 6.73 -73.70
CA MET A 1 20.69 7.83 -73.79
C MET A 1 21.88 7.52 -72.88
N ARG A 2 23.08 7.58 -73.48
CA ARG A 2 24.47 7.63 -72.95
C ARG A 2 24.66 7.48 -71.42
N ARG A 3 25.33 6.45 -70.89
CA ARG A 3 26.77 6.07 -70.89
C ARG A 3 27.66 6.85 -69.90
N LEU A 4 28.54 6.06 -69.24
CA LEU A 4 29.84 6.36 -68.57
C LEU A 4 29.76 6.51 -67.04
N ALA A 5 30.24 5.60 -66.17
CA ALA A 5 31.46 4.76 -66.08
C ALA A 5 32.67 5.43 -65.40
N ARG A 6 33.35 4.62 -64.56
CA ARG A 6 34.74 4.68 -64.05
C ARG A 6 34.91 5.31 -62.66
N LEU A 7 35.77 4.83 -61.76
CA LEU A 7 36.49 3.56 -61.57
C LEU A 7 37.14 3.64 -60.17
N LEU A 8 37.43 2.48 -59.58
CA LEU A 8 38.12 2.27 -58.31
C LEU A 8 39.51 2.92 -58.26
N THR A 9 39.88 3.43 -57.08
CA THR A 9 41.28 3.53 -56.64
C THR A 9 41.38 2.94 -55.23
N ALA A 10 42.25 1.94 -55.10
CA ALA A 10 42.62 1.30 -53.85
C ALA A 10 43.66 2.17 -53.12
N LEU A 11 43.54 2.31 -51.80
CA LEU A 11 44.65 2.71 -50.95
C LEU A 11 44.59 1.99 -49.59
N ALA A 12 45.59 1.13 -49.43
CA ALA A 12 46.29 0.69 -48.21
C ALA A 12 45.59 0.86 -46.86
N THR A 13 45.26 -0.28 -46.26
CA THR A 13 45.03 -0.45 -44.82
C THR A 13 46.35 -0.29 -44.05
N VAL A 14 46.45 0.75 -43.22
CA VAL A 14 47.42 0.83 -42.12
C VAL A 14 46.64 0.61 -40.82
N PRO A 15 46.95 -0.41 -40.00
CA PRO A 15 46.28 -0.57 -38.73
C PRO A 15 46.84 0.47 -37.75
N LEU A 16 46.04 1.49 -37.44
CA LEU A 16 46.29 2.36 -36.31
C LEU A 16 45.94 1.56 -35.05
N ALA A 17 46.94 0.99 -34.40
CA ALA A 17 46.83 0.44 -33.05
C ALA A 17 46.52 1.59 -32.08
N THR A 18 45.23 1.91 -31.94
CA THR A 18 44.72 2.72 -30.84
C THR A 18 44.69 1.82 -29.61
N ALA A 19 45.68 1.97 -28.75
CA ALA A 19 45.62 1.46 -27.39
C ALA A 19 44.46 2.18 -26.68
N VAL A 20 43.27 1.59 -26.74
CA VAL A 20 42.16 1.94 -25.85
C VAL A 20 42.62 1.53 -24.46
N LEU A 21 43.13 2.50 -23.69
CA LEU A 21 43.15 2.39 -22.24
C LEU A 21 41.69 2.21 -21.82
N ALA A 22 41.29 0.95 -21.60
CA ALA A 22 40.07 0.63 -20.91
C ALA A 22 40.22 1.18 -19.48
N VAL A 23 39.76 2.42 -19.27
CA VAL A 23 39.42 2.86 -17.92
C VAL A 23 38.35 1.88 -17.47
N PRO A 24 38.57 1.08 -16.41
CA PRO A 24 37.49 0.29 -15.86
C PRO A 24 36.41 1.30 -15.48
N ALA A 25 35.25 1.21 -16.13
CA ALA A 25 34.04 1.81 -15.63
C ALA A 25 33.72 1.07 -14.33
N HIS A 26 34.34 1.51 -13.23
CA HIS A 26 33.75 1.30 -11.92
C HIS A 26 32.41 2.02 -12.01
N ALA A 27 31.34 1.25 -12.12
CA ALA A 27 30.04 1.75 -11.75
C ALA A 27 30.20 2.12 -10.27
N ASP A 28 30.41 3.41 -10.00
CA ASP A 28 30.46 3.91 -8.63
C ASP A 28 29.18 3.42 -7.95
N GLU A 29 29.33 2.55 -6.95
CA GLU A 29 28.22 2.18 -6.10
C GLU A 29 27.59 3.48 -5.59
N PRO A 30 26.26 3.62 -5.63
CA PRO A 30 25.62 4.82 -5.10
C PRO A 30 26.13 5.03 -3.67
N PRO A 31 26.52 6.26 -3.31
CA PRO A 31 27.16 6.52 -2.02
C PRO A 31 26.29 5.95 -0.90
N ALA A 32 26.93 5.19 0.00
CA ALA A 32 26.28 4.65 1.18
C ALA A 32 25.59 5.76 1.97
N HIS A 33 24.53 5.43 2.69
CA HIS A 33 23.84 6.41 3.53
C HIS A 33 24.81 6.99 4.56
N VAL A 34 24.99 8.32 4.53
CA VAL A 34 25.79 9.03 5.51
C VAL A 34 24.88 9.44 6.67
N PRO A 35 25.27 9.17 7.94
CA PRO A 35 24.52 9.65 9.08
C PRO A 35 24.35 11.17 9.02
N VAL A 36 23.14 11.63 9.29
CA VAL A 36 22.85 13.06 9.50
C VAL A 36 23.61 13.54 10.73
N TRP A 37 23.59 12.73 11.80
CA TRP A 37 24.40 12.93 12.99
C TRP A 37 25.06 11.62 13.42
N ASP A 38 26.28 11.74 13.95
CA ASP A 38 26.96 10.67 14.69
C ASP A 38 27.76 11.30 15.84
N LYS A 39 27.24 11.16 17.06
CA LYS A 39 27.85 11.66 18.30
C LYS A 39 28.84 10.65 18.91
N GLY A 40 29.13 9.55 18.21
CA GLY A 40 30.10 8.53 18.64
C GLY A 40 29.46 7.19 19.04
N PRO A 41 30.16 6.38 19.84
CA PRO A 41 29.69 5.04 20.21
C PRO A 41 28.60 5.06 21.28
N GLY A 42 27.76 4.02 21.30
CA GLY A 42 26.71 3.80 22.30
C GLY A 42 25.42 4.57 22.05
N GLY A 43 24.45 4.41 22.96
CA GLY A 43 23.13 5.06 22.91
C GLY A 43 22.25 4.63 21.73
N GLU A 44 21.21 5.42 21.48
CA GLU A 44 20.19 5.14 20.46
C GLU A 44 20.73 5.42 19.06
N ARG A 45 20.55 4.44 18.14
CA ARG A 45 20.91 4.53 16.73
C ARG A 45 19.65 4.38 15.88
N TYR A 46 19.19 5.49 15.32
CA TYR A 46 17.90 5.61 14.67
C TYR A 46 18.03 5.68 13.14
N VAL A 47 17.28 4.82 12.45
CA VAL A 47 17.15 4.85 10.98
C VAL A 47 15.69 5.10 10.58
N ALA A 48 15.47 6.08 9.72
CA ALA A 48 14.15 6.38 9.17
C ALA A 48 14.04 5.98 7.70
N PHE A 49 12.99 5.21 7.36
CA PHE A 49 12.61 4.89 5.99
C PHE A 49 11.35 5.62 5.58
N GLY A 50 11.17 5.82 4.28
CA GLY A 50 9.88 6.24 3.77
C GLY A 50 9.94 6.95 2.42
N ASP A 51 8.77 7.43 2.03
CA ASP A 51 8.58 8.24 0.85
C ASP A 51 8.61 9.74 1.18
N SER A 52 8.01 10.57 0.32
CA SER A 52 7.94 12.02 0.50
C SER A 52 7.15 12.45 1.74
N PHE A 53 6.26 11.61 2.28
CA PHE A 53 5.56 11.92 3.53
C PHE A 53 6.50 11.86 4.74
N VAL A 54 7.63 11.17 4.61
CA VAL A 54 8.71 11.18 5.59
C VAL A 54 9.76 12.21 5.23
N SER A 55 10.11 12.35 3.95
CA SER A 55 11.19 13.26 3.57
C SER A 55 10.84 14.74 3.79
N GLY A 56 9.57 15.14 3.61
CA GLY A 56 9.12 16.51 3.84
C GLY A 56 9.51 17.50 2.74
N PRO A 57 9.11 17.27 1.48
CA PRO A 57 9.44 18.14 0.36
C PRO A 57 8.85 19.54 0.52
N GLY A 58 9.64 20.56 0.19
CA GLY A 58 9.22 21.97 0.26
C GLY A 58 9.22 22.59 1.65
N ILE A 59 9.53 21.81 2.70
CA ILE A 59 9.76 22.34 4.04
C ILE A 59 11.23 22.75 4.14
N THR A 60 11.51 24.01 4.49
CA THR A 60 12.89 24.52 4.59
C THR A 60 13.45 24.44 6.02
N PRO A 61 14.77 24.23 6.19
CA PRO A 61 15.76 24.00 5.14
C PRO A 61 15.72 22.57 4.59
N GLN A 62 15.99 22.43 3.30
CA GLN A 62 16.16 21.14 2.63
C GLN A 62 17.64 20.73 2.65
N ARG A 63 17.91 19.44 2.87
CA ARG A 63 19.25 18.87 2.71
C ARG A 63 19.71 18.98 1.26
N ALA A 64 21.00 19.25 1.07
CA ALA A 64 21.56 19.53 -0.25
C ALA A 64 21.50 18.35 -1.24
N VAL A 65 21.42 17.11 -0.74
CA VAL A 65 21.55 15.90 -1.56
C VAL A 65 20.21 15.19 -1.74
N GLY A 66 19.63 15.30 -2.94
CA GLY A 66 18.55 14.44 -3.45
C GLY A 66 17.31 14.33 -2.56
N CYS A 67 16.33 13.52 -2.98
CA CYS A 67 15.22 13.04 -2.14
C CYS A 67 14.26 14.04 -1.48
N SER A 68 14.52 15.35 -1.56
CA SER A 68 13.71 16.39 -0.90
C SER A 68 13.51 16.11 0.60
N ARG A 69 14.63 15.85 1.30
CA ARG A 69 14.66 15.66 2.75
C ARG A 69 14.76 17.01 3.44
N SER A 70 13.79 17.33 4.28
CA SER A 70 13.81 18.51 5.14
C SER A 70 14.55 18.22 6.45
N GLU A 71 15.31 19.20 6.94
CA GLU A 71 15.87 19.19 8.30
C GLU A 71 14.79 19.36 9.38
N ARG A 72 13.52 19.53 8.99
CA ARG A 72 12.36 19.65 9.88
C ARG A 72 11.29 18.61 9.57
N ASN A 73 11.66 17.52 8.91
CA ASN A 73 10.75 16.40 8.75
C ASN A 73 10.52 15.68 10.09
N PHE A 74 9.44 14.90 10.20
CA PHE A 74 9.08 14.32 11.50
C PHE A 74 10.17 13.37 12.04
N ALA A 75 10.91 12.70 11.17
CA ALA A 75 11.97 11.78 11.57
C ALA A 75 13.15 12.54 12.20
N THR A 76 13.53 13.68 11.64
CA THR A 76 14.56 14.55 12.24
C THR A 76 14.10 15.05 13.62
N LEU A 77 12.85 15.50 13.73
CA LEU A 77 12.29 15.96 15.02
C LEU A 77 12.20 14.85 16.08
N VAL A 78 11.93 13.61 15.67
CA VAL A 78 11.97 12.43 16.57
C VAL A 78 13.39 12.15 17.02
N ALA A 79 14.36 12.22 16.11
CA ALA A 79 15.77 12.02 16.43
C ALA A 79 16.26 13.07 17.46
N GLU A 80 15.84 14.33 17.32
CA GLU A 80 16.11 15.40 18.30
C GLU A 80 15.42 15.10 19.64
N GLY A 81 14.13 14.76 19.61
CA GLY A 81 13.33 14.54 20.82
C GLY A 81 13.78 13.34 21.66
N LEU A 82 14.43 12.35 21.04
CA LEU A 82 15.04 11.21 21.73
C LEU A 82 16.51 11.41 22.10
N ASP A 83 17.12 12.53 21.69
CA ASP A 83 18.56 12.80 21.79
C ASP A 83 19.41 11.61 21.31
N VAL A 84 19.12 11.11 20.11
CA VAL A 84 19.81 9.92 19.59
C VAL A 84 21.30 10.19 19.38
N THR A 85 22.11 9.14 19.51
CA THR A 85 23.56 9.21 19.26
C THR A 85 23.83 9.27 17.76
N SER A 86 23.12 8.46 16.98
CA SER A 86 23.27 8.42 15.53
C SER A 86 21.91 8.40 14.84
N TYR A 87 21.80 9.18 13.77
CA TYR A 87 20.58 9.29 12.98
C TYR A 87 20.90 9.18 11.49
N VAL A 88 20.22 8.26 10.79
CA VAL A 88 20.25 8.14 9.34
C VAL A 88 18.84 8.34 8.79
N ASP A 89 18.67 9.31 7.90
CA ASP A 89 17.42 9.54 7.17
C ASP A 89 17.52 8.95 5.77
N ALA A 90 17.04 7.73 5.60
CA ALA A 90 17.01 7.05 4.31
C ALA A 90 15.72 7.32 3.52
N SER A 91 14.78 8.13 4.04
CA SER A 91 13.54 8.46 3.33
C SER A 91 13.81 9.14 2.00
N CYS A 92 12.93 8.99 1.00
CA CYS A 92 13.13 9.65 -0.28
C CYS A 92 11.84 9.99 -1.01
N GLY A 93 11.72 11.24 -1.47
CA GLY A 93 10.59 11.68 -2.26
C GLY A 93 10.38 10.81 -3.50
N GLY A 94 9.15 10.35 -3.72
CA GLY A 94 8.80 9.46 -4.83
C GLY A 94 9.16 7.97 -4.63
N ALA A 95 9.73 7.60 -3.47
CA ALA A 95 10.05 6.20 -3.21
C ALA A 95 8.79 5.32 -3.22
N THR A 96 8.85 4.23 -3.98
CA THR A 96 7.99 3.05 -3.88
C THR A 96 8.65 1.92 -3.08
N THR A 97 7.88 0.87 -2.76
CA THR A 97 8.37 -0.29 -1.98
C THR A 97 9.57 -1.03 -2.58
N ARG A 98 9.83 -0.91 -3.89
CA ARG A 98 11.04 -1.51 -4.51
C ARG A 98 12.33 -0.85 -4.00
N HIS A 99 12.28 0.43 -3.63
CA HIS A 99 13.47 1.18 -3.22
C HIS A 99 13.92 0.85 -1.80
N PHE A 100 13.25 -0.09 -1.11
CA PHE A 100 13.86 -0.74 0.04
C PHE A 100 15.15 -1.46 -0.36
N THR A 101 15.15 -2.14 -1.51
CA THR A 101 16.28 -2.98 -1.98
C THR A 101 16.93 -2.47 -3.26
N GLU A 102 16.30 -1.52 -3.95
CA GLU A 102 16.80 -0.94 -5.20
C GLU A 102 17.18 0.54 -5.02
N SER A 103 18.22 0.98 -5.70
CA SER A 103 18.62 2.39 -5.71
C SER A 103 17.55 3.28 -6.35
N GLN A 104 17.38 4.50 -5.83
CA GLN A 104 16.51 5.51 -6.41
C GLN A 104 17.35 6.65 -7.02
N GLY A 105 17.66 6.52 -8.31
CA GLY A 105 18.64 7.40 -8.95
C GLY A 105 20.01 7.22 -8.30
N SER A 106 20.60 8.30 -7.80
CA SER A 106 21.88 8.28 -7.06
C SER A 106 21.74 7.90 -5.58
N ASN A 107 20.53 7.67 -5.08
CA ASN A 107 20.32 7.27 -3.68
C ASN A 107 20.41 5.75 -3.55
N ALA A 108 21.24 5.27 -2.63
CA ALA A 108 21.33 3.86 -2.31
C ALA A 108 19.97 3.29 -1.83
N PRO A 109 19.75 1.96 -1.96
CA PRO A 109 18.60 1.28 -1.38
C PRO A 109 18.37 1.70 0.09
N GLN A 110 17.12 1.89 0.50
CA GLN A 110 16.87 2.38 1.86
C GLN A 110 17.35 1.40 2.93
N LEU A 111 17.26 0.09 2.72
CA LEU A 111 17.71 -0.92 3.69
C LEU A 111 19.21 -0.94 3.91
N ASP A 112 20.00 -0.28 3.06
CA ASP A 112 21.46 -0.20 3.21
C ASP A 112 21.86 0.82 4.30
N ALA A 113 20.91 1.61 4.81
CA ALA A 113 21.10 2.45 5.98
C ALA A 113 21.16 1.67 7.30
N LEU A 114 20.77 0.38 7.30
CA LEU A 114 20.75 -0.44 8.52
C LEU A 114 22.11 -1.04 8.81
N SER A 115 22.36 -1.21 10.10
CA SER A 115 23.42 -2.06 10.64
C SER A 115 22.87 -2.93 11.78
N ALA A 116 23.65 -3.94 12.18
CA ALA A 116 23.32 -4.79 13.33
C ALA A 116 23.24 -4.03 14.67
N ASP A 117 23.78 -2.80 14.71
CA ASP A 117 23.76 -1.90 15.88
C ASP A 117 22.62 -0.88 15.82
N THR A 118 21.78 -0.90 14.78
CA THR A 118 20.57 -0.07 14.74
C THR A 118 19.63 -0.50 15.88
N THR A 119 19.15 0.47 16.66
CA THR A 119 18.29 0.24 17.84
C THR A 119 16.86 0.76 17.67
N LEU A 120 16.63 1.70 16.74
CA LEU A 120 15.31 2.21 16.43
C LEU A 120 15.13 2.34 14.92
N VAL A 121 13.96 1.92 14.42
CA VAL A 121 13.55 2.12 13.02
C VAL A 121 12.13 2.66 12.94
N THR A 122 11.93 3.75 12.21
CA THR A 122 10.61 4.12 11.71
C THR A 122 10.46 3.64 10.28
N PHE A 123 9.57 2.66 10.08
CA PHE A 123 9.33 2.03 8.79
C PHE A 123 8.14 2.70 8.09
N GLY A 124 8.45 3.55 7.12
CA GLY A 124 7.47 4.28 6.33
C GLY A 124 7.13 5.66 6.92
N THR A 125 6.18 6.37 6.33
CA THR A 125 5.21 5.93 5.33
C THR A 125 5.81 5.45 4.01
N MET A 126 5.20 4.42 3.40
CA MET A 126 5.61 3.86 2.10
C MET A 126 4.40 3.20 1.43
N GLY A 127 4.34 3.21 0.10
CA GLY A 127 3.27 2.59 -0.69
C GLY A 127 2.33 3.56 -1.40
N GLY A 128 2.36 4.85 -1.04
CA GLY A 128 1.56 5.89 -1.70
C GLY A 128 1.96 6.05 -3.16
N ASN A 129 3.26 6.02 -3.45
CA ASN A 129 3.76 6.06 -4.82
C ASN A 129 3.47 4.76 -5.59
N ASP A 130 3.46 3.60 -4.93
CA ASP A 130 3.13 2.31 -5.56
C ASP A 130 1.70 2.28 -6.11
N ILE A 131 0.75 2.89 -5.38
CA ILE A 131 -0.66 2.95 -5.80
C ILE A 131 -0.96 4.14 -6.72
N GLY A 132 -0.02 5.10 -6.81
CA GLY A 132 -0.17 6.32 -7.60
C GLY A 132 -1.02 7.37 -6.89
N LEU A 133 -0.84 7.52 -5.56
CA LEU A 133 -1.68 8.37 -4.71
C LEU A 133 -1.67 9.84 -5.15
N VAL A 134 -0.49 10.39 -5.49
CA VAL A 134 -0.36 11.76 -5.95
C VAL A 134 -1.10 11.96 -7.28
N GLN A 135 -1.01 10.99 -8.20
CA GLN A 135 -1.72 11.03 -9.47
C GLN A 135 -3.23 10.94 -9.26
N LEU A 136 -3.68 10.11 -8.32
CA LEU A 136 -5.08 10.03 -7.92
C LEU A 136 -5.57 11.37 -7.34
N GLY A 137 -4.83 11.95 -6.39
CA GLY A 137 -5.18 13.24 -5.79
C GLY A 137 -5.26 14.36 -6.82
N ARG A 138 -4.30 14.41 -7.76
CA ARG A 138 -4.34 15.34 -8.90
C ARG A 138 -5.53 15.09 -9.81
N ALA A 139 -5.85 13.84 -10.11
CA ALA A 139 -7.00 13.50 -10.94
C ALA A 139 -8.32 13.94 -10.30
N CYS A 140 -8.49 13.74 -8.98
CA CYS A 140 -9.64 14.24 -8.25
C CYS A 140 -9.71 15.77 -8.20
N ALA A 141 -8.57 16.48 -8.32
CA ALA A 141 -8.51 17.93 -8.28
C ALA A 141 -8.58 18.61 -9.68
N ALA A 142 -8.51 17.84 -10.77
CA ALA A 142 -8.24 18.38 -12.11
C ALA A 142 -9.47 18.85 -12.90
N SER A 143 -10.69 18.37 -12.62
CA SER A 143 -11.86 18.68 -13.45
C SER A 143 -13.19 18.29 -12.81
N ALA A 144 -14.16 19.21 -12.81
CA ALA A 144 -15.56 18.95 -12.46
C ALA A 144 -16.29 18.10 -13.53
N GLU A 145 -15.71 17.93 -14.72
CA GLU A 145 -16.34 17.19 -15.83
C GLU A 145 -15.99 15.69 -15.81
N THR A 146 -14.91 15.29 -15.14
CA THR A 146 -14.45 13.88 -15.11
C THR A 146 -14.17 13.45 -13.67
N SER A 147 -15.06 12.62 -13.12
CA SER A 147 -14.89 12.12 -11.75
C SER A 147 -13.71 11.16 -11.62
N CYS A 148 -12.91 11.33 -10.56
CA CYS A 148 -11.86 10.37 -10.19
C CYS A 148 -12.42 9.10 -9.53
N VAL A 149 -13.70 9.09 -9.13
CA VAL A 149 -14.33 7.91 -8.54
C VAL A 149 -14.57 6.87 -9.63
N PRO A 150 -14.05 5.64 -9.50
CA PRO A 150 -14.26 4.61 -10.50
C PRO A 150 -15.75 4.23 -10.55
N GLY A 151 -16.26 4.06 -11.77
CA GLY A 151 -17.59 3.49 -11.98
C GLY A 151 -17.73 2.06 -11.44
N ALA A 152 -18.96 1.53 -11.48
CA ALA A 152 -19.23 0.18 -11.01
C ALA A 152 -18.36 -0.87 -11.73
N GLY A 153 -17.59 -1.65 -10.99
CA GLY A 153 -16.65 -2.58 -11.59
C GLY A 153 -15.65 -3.17 -10.61
N PRO A 154 -14.63 -3.89 -11.12
CA PRO A 154 -13.48 -4.28 -10.30
C PRO A 154 -12.73 -3.04 -9.82
N ASP A 155 -12.20 -3.11 -8.60
CA ASP A 155 -11.34 -2.06 -8.03
C ASP A 155 -10.07 -1.89 -8.88
N PRO A 156 -9.86 -0.72 -9.51
CA PRO A 156 -8.74 -0.50 -10.42
C PRO A 156 -7.38 -0.48 -9.70
N LEU A 157 -7.36 -0.19 -8.40
CA LEU A 157 -6.12 -0.12 -7.61
C LEU A 157 -5.77 -1.46 -6.95
N ALA A 158 -6.63 -2.46 -7.04
CA ALA A 158 -6.46 -3.75 -6.36
C ALA A 158 -5.08 -4.36 -6.61
N ALA A 159 -4.64 -4.45 -7.88
CA ALA A 159 -3.35 -5.03 -8.21
C ALA A 159 -2.16 -4.25 -7.62
N ARG A 160 -2.25 -2.90 -7.59
CA ARG A 160 -1.21 -2.05 -7.03
C ARG A 160 -1.12 -2.20 -5.50
N PHE A 161 -2.25 -2.23 -4.81
CA PHE A 161 -2.28 -2.53 -3.37
C PHE A 161 -1.70 -3.91 -3.05
N GLU A 162 -1.98 -4.91 -3.89
CA GLU A 162 -1.43 -6.25 -3.70
C GLU A 162 0.10 -6.29 -3.92
N ALA A 163 0.62 -5.50 -4.86
CA ALA A 163 2.05 -5.34 -5.08
C ALA A 163 2.73 -4.58 -3.92
N ALA A 164 2.17 -3.44 -3.51
CA ALA A 164 2.63 -2.65 -2.38
C ALA A 164 2.71 -3.51 -1.10
N ARG A 165 1.68 -4.32 -0.81
CA ARG A 165 1.71 -5.24 0.33
C ARG A 165 2.91 -6.18 0.28
N LYS A 166 3.20 -6.79 -0.88
CA LYS A 166 4.34 -7.72 -1.00
C LYS A 166 5.66 -7.01 -0.70
N GLY A 167 5.83 -5.81 -1.27
CA GLY A 167 7.01 -4.98 -1.01
C GLY A 167 7.14 -4.59 0.47
N LEU A 168 6.06 -4.14 1.10
CA LEU A 168 6.03 -3.79 2.53
C LEU A 168 6.36 -4.99 3.43
N VAL A 169 5.77 -6.17 3.17
CA VAL A 169 6.07 -7.39 3.93
C VAL A 169 7.54 -7.79 3.77
N SER A 170 8.06 -7.76 2.54
CA SER A 170 9.45 -8.12 2.27
C SER A 170 10.43 -7.12 2.89
N GLY A 171 10.19 -5.82 2.75
CA GLY A 171 11.03 -4.77 3.31
C GLY A 171 11.07 -4.81 4.83
N LEU A 172 9.92 -5.03 5.48
CA LEU A 172 9.86 -5.14 6.94
C LEU A 172 10.56 -6.41 7.45
N ALA A 173 10.45 -7.54 6.74
CA ALA A 173 11.17 -8.76 7.08
C ALA A 173 12.69 -8.54 6.98
N ALA A 174 13.18 -7.93 5.90
CA ALA A 174 14.60 -7.61 5.71
C ALA A 174 15.10 -6.59 6.74
N THR A 175 14.26 -5.63 7.15
CA THR A 175 14.58 -4.69 8.23
C THR A 175 14.91 -5.43 9.52
N LYS A 176 14.06 -6.39 9.92
CA LYS A 176 14.27 -7.19 11.14
C LYS A 176 15.50 -8.09 11.05
N GLU A 177 15.83 -8.57 9.85
CA GLU A 177 17.03 -9.38 9.62
C GLU A 177 18.31 -8.54 9.75
N ARG A 178 18.35 -7.36 9.14
CA ARG A 178 19.53 -6.48 9.13
C ARG A 178 19.73 -5.73 10.46
N ALA A 179 18.66 -5.45 11.19
CA ALA A 179 18.65 -4.76 12.47
C ALA A 179 17.90 -5.58 13.55
N PRO A 180 18.45 -6.73 13.98
CA PRO A 180 17.74 -7.68 14.85
C PRO A 180 17.45 -7.16 16.27
N LYS A 181 18.14 -6.07 16.68
CA LYS A 181 17.96 -5.42 17.98
C LYS A 181 16.99 -4.23 17.93
N ALA A 182 16.58 -3.80 16.74
CA ALA A 182 15.85 -2.56 16.59
C ALA A 182 14.39 -2.67 17.05
N GLU A 183 13.93 -1.69 17.81
CA GLU A 183 12.52 -1.39 17.95
C GLU A 183 12.01 -0.83 16.61
N VAL A 184 11.01 -1.49 16.01
CA VAL A 184 10.47 -1.06 14.71
C VAL A 184 9.06 -0.49 14.90
N PHE A 185 8.88 0.74 14.44
CA PHE A 185 7.60 1.44 14.40
C PHE A 185 7.19 1.65 12.95
N VAL A 186 6.16 0.92 12.50
CA VAL A 186 5.56 1.15 11.18
C VAL A 186 4.67 2.38 11.25
N VAL A 187 4.91 3.35 10.38
CA VAL A 187 4.16 4.62 10.36
C VAL A 187 3.14 4.59 9.23
N GLY A 188 1.86 4.76 9.58
CA GLY A 188 0.74 4.86 8.64
C GLY A 188 0.53 6.28 8.12
N TYR A 189 -0.32 6.44 7.09
CA TYR A 189 -0.75 7.76 6.61
C TYR A 189 -1.87 8.34 7.48
N GLY A 190 -2.00 9.67 7.45
CA GLY A 190 -2.98 10.42 8.24
C GLY A 190 -4.27 10.79 7.50
N THR A 191 -4.99 11.74 8.08
CA THR A 191 -6.24 12.29 7.55
C THR A 191 -5.94 13.53 6.70
N TYR A 192 -6.27 13.47 5.42
CA TYR A 192 -6.03 14.56 4.47
C TYR A 192 -7.25 15.45 4.32
N VAL A 193 -8.44 14.85 4.27
CA VAL A 193 -9.73 15.53 4.08
C VAL A 193 -10.76 14.94 5.07
N PRO A 194 -11.70 15.75 5.58
CA PRO A 194 -12.80 15.26 6.40
C PRO A 194 -13.86 14.57 5.51
N PRO A 195 -14.82 13.83 6.11
CA PRO A 195 -15.95 13.26 5.38
C PRO A 195 -16.69 14.33 4.56
N GLY A 196 -16.90 14.07 3.27
CA GLY A 196 -17.49 15.01 2.31
C GLY A 196 -16.58 16.18 1.91
N GLY A 197 -15.38 16.27 2.48
CA GLY A 197 -14.37 17.29 2.20
C GLY A 197 -14.81 18.72 2.47
N CYS A 198 -14.32 19.64 1.64
CA CYS A 198 -14.64 21.07 1.70
C CYS A 198 -14.82 21.64 0.29
N PRO A 199 -15.92 21.30 -0.40
CA PRO A 199 -16.14 21.71 -1.79
C PRO A 199 -16.04 23.23 -2.01
N GLY A 200 -16.50 24.04 -1.03
CA GLY A 200 -16.40 25.50 -1.10
C GLY A 200 -14.95 26.01 -1.18
N THR A 201 -14.03 25.41 -0.44
CA THR A 201 -12.58 25.74 -0.47
C THR A 201 -11.95 25.38 -1.82
N PHE A 202 -12.50 24.38 -2.50
CA PHE A 202 -12.07 23.93 -3.83
C PHE A 202 -12.92 24.52 -4.96
N LEU A 203 -13.65 25.62 -4.72
CA LEU A 203 -14.50 26.30 -5.71
C LEU A 203 -15.53 25.39 -6.40
N GLY A 204 -15.95 24.32 -5.72
CA GLY A 204 -16.85 23.30 -6.27
C GLY A 204 -16.22 22.41 -7.34
N LEU A 205 -14.89 22.45 -7.54
CA LEU A 205 -14.19 21.64 -8.54
C LEU A 205 -13.99 20.17 -8.12
N VAL A 206 -14.18 19.87 -6.83
CA VAL A 206 -14.02 18.53 -6.26
C VAL A 206 -15.29 18.16 -5.52
N ASP A 207 -15.92 17.06 -5.93
CA ASP A 207 -17.17 16.60 -5.32
C ASP A 207 -16.93 15.90 -3.98
N PRO A 208 -17.91 15.91 -3.05
CA PRO A 208 -17.83 15.18 -1.78
C PRO A 208 -17.45 13.70 -1.94
N ALA A 209 -17.96 13.04 -2.99
CA ALA A 209 -17.65 11.64 -3.27
C ALA A 209 -16.19 11.43 -3.70
N GLU A 210 -15.55 12.42 -4.32
CA GLU A 210 -14.15 12.37 -4.73
C GLU A 210 -13.23 12.56 -3.52
N PHE A 211 -13.58 13.48 -2.62
CA PHE A 211 -12.91 13.62 -1.33
C PHE A 211 -12.97 12.31 -0.53
N ASP A 212 -14.16 11.74 -0.39
CA ASP A 212 -14.35 10.47 0.32
C ASP A 212 -13.60 9.31 -0.35
N TYR A 213 -13.55 9.28 -1.68
CA TYR A 213 -12.82 8.25 -2.41
C TYR A 213 -11.30 8.37 -2.20
N LEU A 214 -10.75 9.58 -2.27
CA LEU A 214 -9.34 9.86 -2.02
C LEU A 214 -8.95 9.48 -0.59
N GLN A 215 -9.67 9.98 0.41
CA GLN A 215 -9.42 9.63 1.81
C GLN A 215 -9.57 8.12 2.05
N GLY A 216 -10.56 7.48 1.42
CA GLY A 216 -10.74 6.04 1.51
C GLY A 216 -9.56 5.23 0.95
N GLN A 217 -8.84 5.72 -0.06
CA GLN A 217 -7.60 5.06 -0.52
C GLN A 217 -6.43 5.28 0.44
N ILE A 218 -6.35 6.45 1.07
CA ILE A 218 -5.33 6.77 2.08
C ILE A 218 -5.55 5.91 3.33
N ASP A 219 -6.80 5.80 3.79
CA ASP A 219 -7.20 4.95 4.91
C ASP A 219 -6.87 3.48 4.61
N ARG A 220 -7.16 3.01 3.40
CA ARG A 220 -6.83 1.65 2.97
C ARG A 220 -5.32 1.38 2.98
N LEU A 221 -4.51 2.38 2.64
CA LEU A 221 -3.06 2.27 2.67
C LEU A 221 -2.51 2.25 4.10
N SER A 222 -3.05 3.10 4.98
CA SER A 222 -2.74 3.10 6.41
C SER A 222 -3.15 1.78 7.08
N ASP A 223 -4.34 1.25 6.75
CA ASP A 223 -4.81 -0.06 7.21
C ASP A 223 -3.94 -1.21 6.71
N LEU A 224 -3.41 -1.11 5.48
CA LEU A 224 -2.47 -2.08 4.95
C LEU A 224 -1.15 -2.07 5.75
N LEU A 225 -0.60 -0.89 6.04
CA LEU A 225 0.59 -0.75 6.88
C LEU A 225 0.34 -1.28 8.30
N GLN A 226 -0.83 -0.98 8.89
CA GLN A 226 -1.25 -1.55 10.18
C GLN A 226 -1.28 -3.09 10.14
N GLN A 227 -1.82 -3.67 9.07
CA GLN A 227 -1.86 -5.11 8.92
C GLN A 227 -0.46 -5.70 8.83
N VAL A 228 0.44 -5.09 8.05
CA VAL A 228 1.83 -5.53 7.91
C VAL A 228 2.56 -5.47 9.26
N ALA A 229 2.39 -4.37 10.01
CA ALA A 229 2.96 -4.22 11.35
C ALA A 229 2.48 -5.31 12.31
N ARG A 230 1.15 -5.52 12.37
CA ARG A 230 0.52 -6.55 13.21
C ARG A 230 1.02 -7.94 12.87
N ASP A 231 1.06 -8.29 11.58
CA ASP A 231 1.49 -9.61 11.12
C ASP A 231 2.99 -9.85 11.39
N ALA A 232 3.80 -8.79 11.46
CA ALA A 232 5.24 -8.85 11.71
C ALA A 232 5.64 -8.74 13.19
N GLY A 233 4.70 -8.47 14.10
CA GLY A 233 5.04 -8.38 15.52
C GLY A 233 5.51 -7.01 16.01
N VAL A 234 5.31 -5.93 15.24
CA VAL A 234 5.93 -4.63 15.50
C VAL A 234 4.88 -3.54 15.75
N ALA A 235 5.30 -2.42 16.36
CA ALA A 235 4.41 -1.32 16.69
C ALA A 235 3.88 -0.62 15.42
N PHE A 236 2.65 -0.11 15.50
CA PHE A 236 2.05 0.72 14.45
C PHE A 236 1.68 2.09 14.99
N VAL A 237 2.11 3.13 14.28
CA VAL A 237 1.77 4.53 14.58
C VAL A 237 0.79 5.02 13.52
N ASP A 238 -0.47 5.19 13.94
CA ASP A 238 -1.56 5.63 13.07
C ASP A 238 -1.70 7.16 13.12
N GLN A 239 -1.24 7.85 12.08
CA GLN A 239 -1.35 9.32 12.00
C GLN A 239 -2.80 9.82 12.01
N ARG A 240 -3.79 8.99 11.65
CA ARG A 240 -5.22 9.34 11.74
C ARG A 240 -5.69 9.53 13.18
N ARG A 241 -4.91 9.07 14.15
CA ARG A 241 -5.23 9.14 15.59
C ARG A 241 -4.50 10.26 16.32
N ILE A 242 -3.71 11.07 15.61
CA ILE A 242 -3.15 12.28 16.20
C ILE A 242 -4.33 13.15 16.68
N PRO A 243 -4.37 13.57 17.96
CA PRO A 243 -5.46 14.39 18.47
C PRO A 243 -5.65 15.65 17.62
N GLY A 244 -6.88 15.90 17.16
CA GLY A 244 -7.19 17.04 16.28
C GLY A 244 -6.91 16.82 14.79
N ALA A 245 -6.42 15.65 14.34
CA ALA A 245 -6.07 15.42 12.93
C ALA A 245 -7.19 15.76 11.93
N ILE A 246 -8.46 15.55 12.31
CA ILE A 246 -9.62 15.86 11.46
C ILE A 246 -9.81 17.38 11.25
N ASP A 247 -9.37 18.19 12.22
CA ASP A 247 -9.50 19.64 12.22
C ASP A 247 -8.33 20.34 11.50
N HIS A 248 -7.25 19.59 11.21
CA HIS A 248 -6.02 20.07 10.58
C HIS A 248 -5.82 19.52 9.15
N THR A 249 -6.91 19.17 8.48
CA THR A 249 -6.93 18.68 7.09
C THR A 249 -6.62 19.80 6.08
N VAL A 250 -6.60 19.48 4.77
CA VAL A 250 -6.50 20.48 3.70
C VAL A 250 -7.64 21.51 3.71
N CYS A 251 -8.70 21.25 4.48
CA CYS A 251 -9.87 22.09 4.63
C CYS A 251 -9.72 23.13 5.75
N ALA A 252 -8.69 23.02 6.58
CA ALA A 252 -8.40 23.97 7.64
C ALA A 252 -7.86 25.29 7.08
N TRP A 253 -7.86 26.34 7.91
CA TRP A 253 -7.17 27.59 7.61
C TRP A 253 -5.68 27.35 7.35
N PRO A 254 -5.03 28.15 6.47
CA PRO A 254 -3.66 27.88 6.01
C PRO A 254 -2.63 27.61 7.11
N ASP A 255 -2.70 28.31 8.23
CA ASP A 255 -1.82 28.18 9.40
C ASP A 255 -2.11 26.93 10.24
N GLN A 256 -3.31 26.37 10.11
CA GLN A 256 -3.75 25.15 10.81
C GLN A 256 -3.64 23.89 9.95
N GLN A 257 -3.30 23.99 8.67
CA GLN A 257 -3.18 22.82 7.81
C GLN A 257 -1.96 21.97 8.18
N TRP A 258 -2.20 20.71 8.56
CA TRP A 258 -1.15 19.70 8.66
C TRP A 258 -0.84 19.07 7.31
N ILE A 259 -1.79 19.07 6.38
CA ILE A 259 -1.61 18.61 5.00
C ILE A 259 -1.88 19.79 4.05
N ARG A 260 -0.96 20.05 3.13
CA ARG A 260 -1.12 21.09 2.10
C ARG A 260 -2.01 20.59 0.97
N GLY A 261 -2.99 21.41 0.58
CA GLY A 261 -3.97 21.09 -0.45
C GLY A 261 -3.74 21.81 -1.77
N ILE A 262 -4.40 22.95 -1.95
CA ILE A 262 -4.42 23.76 -3.17
C ILE A 262 -3.21 24.70 -3.26
N ASN A 263 -2.72 25.13 -2.10
CA ASN A 263 -1.59 26.06 -1.96
C ASN A 263 -0.66 25.52 -0.87
N ASP A 264 0.65 25.66 -1.07
CA ASP A 264 1.67 25.24 -0.11
C ASP A 264 1.93 26.29 0.97
N PHE A 265 1.51 27.54 0.74
CA PHE A 265 1.74 28.68 1.61
C PHE A 265 3.21 28.87 1.99
N GLY A 266 4.13 28.47 1.11
CA GLY A 266 5.57 28.53 1.35
C GLY A 266 6.08 27.53 2.40
N ASP A 267 5.28 26.53 2.78
CA ASP A 267 5.64 25.54 3.80
C ASP A 267 5.19 24.13 3.39
N GLY A 268 6.07 23.43 2.68
CA GLY A 268 5.83 22.07 2.18
C GLY A 268 5.48 22.04 0.70
N SER A 269 4.93 20.91 0.26
CA SER A 269 4.47 20.69 -1.12
C SER A 269 3.01 20.26 -1.11
N LEU A 270 2.28 20.52 -2.20
CA LEU A 270 0.88 20.09 -2.32
C LEU A 270 0.75 18.58 -2.11
N LEU A 271 -0.34 18.16 -1.46
CA LEU A 271 -0.65 16.79 -1.05
C LEU A 271 0.38 16.19 -0.07
N HIS A 272 1.19 17.00 0.61
CA HIS A 272 2.17 16.56 1.61
C HIS A 272 1.97 17.26 2.95
N PRO A 273 2.59 16.77 4.04
CA PRO A 273 2.52 17.47 5.30
C PRO A 273 3.23 18.82 5.26
N SER A 274 2.70 19.77 6.03
CA SER A 274 3.34 21.04 6.37
C SER A 274 4.36 20.86 7.51
N SER A 275 5.12 21.89 7.87
CA SER A 275 5.96 21.87 9.08
C SER A 275 5.14 21.54 10.34
N ALA A 276 3.93 22.09 10.46
CA ALA A 276 3.03 21.81 11.58
C ALA A 276 2.59 20.35 11.61
N GLY A 277 2.27 19.77 10.45
CA GLY A 277 1.92 18.35 10.34
C GLY A 277 3.10 17.42 10.65
N MET A 278 4.31 17.78 10.23
CA MET A 278 5.53 17.05 10.59
C MET A 278 5.76 17.07 12.10
N LYS A 279 5.61 18.24 12.74
CA LYS A 279 5.73 18.36 14.19
C LYS A 279 4.68 17.53 14.93
N ALA A 280 3.41 17.62 14.53
CA ALA A 280 2.34 16.84 15.14
C ALA A 280 2.58 15.33 15.03
N THR A 281 3.11 14.88 13.88
CA THR A 281 3.50 13.48 13.67
C THR A 281 4.66 13.08 14.57
N ALA A 282 5.69 13.93 14.70
CA ALA A 282 6.85 13.68 15.55
C ALA A 282 6.45 13.57 17.04
N ASP A 283 5.68 14.54 17.54
CA ASP A 283 5.20 14.57 18.93
C ASP A 283 4.39 13.30 19.25
N TYR A 284 3.50 12.91 18.33
CA TYR A 284 2.71 11.69 18.49
C TYR A 284 3.58 10.43 18.45
N LEU A 285 4.57 10.36 17.56
CA LEU A 285 5.48 9.22 17.47
C LEU A 285 6.35 9.09 18.72
N LEU A 286 6.85 10.20 19.28
CA LEU A 286 7.59 10.23 20.55
C LEU A 286 6.74 9.70 21.71
N ALA A 287 5.48 10.14 21.81
CA ALA A 287 4.56 9.64 22.83
C ALA A 287 4.34 8.13 22.68
N ARG A 288 4.15 7.64 21.44
CA ARG A 288 3.96 6.21 21.17
C ARG A 288 5.20 5.37 21.46
N ILE A 289 6.39 5.89 21.18
CA ILE A 289 7.66 5.23 21.56
C ILE A 289 7.76 5.12 23.07
N ALA A 290 7.50 6.21 23.81
CA ALA A 290 7.53 6.20 25.26
C ALA A 290 6.52 5.21 25.86
N GLU A 291 5.29 5.18 25.34
CA GLU A 291 4.25 4.25 25.76
C GLU A 291 4.65 2.78 25.55
N GLU A 292 5.18 2.43 24.37
CA GLU A 292 5.64 1.06 24.08
C GLU A 292 6.86 0.65 24.92
N ARG A 293 7.74 1.58 25.27
CA ARG A 293 8.90 1.31 26.14
C ARG A 293 8.51 1.09 27.60
N VAL A 294 7.47 1.78 28.09
CA VAL A 294 6.97 1.63 29.46
C VAL A 294 6.08 0.41 29.61
N THR A 295 5.19 0.19 28.65
CA THR A 295 4.28 -0.95 28.60
C THR A 295 4.44 -1.62 27.24
N PRO A 296 5.39 -2.57 27.09
CA PRO A 296 5.50 -3.32 25.85
C PRO A 296 4.13 -3.89 25.53
N ALA A 297 3.53 -3.48 24.40
CA ALA A 297 2.26 -4.06 24.00
C ALA A 297 2.44 -5.58 24.01
N PRO A 298 1.49 -6.36 24.58
CA PRO A 298 1.60 -7.81 24.53
C PRO A 298 1.76 -8.17 23.05
N ALA A 299 2.87 -8.87 22.74
CA ALA A 299 3.26 -9.23 21.37
C ALA A 299 2.01 -9.63 20.60
N PRO A 300 1.76 -9.11 19.38
CA PRO A 300 0.48 -9.30 18.72
C PRO A 300 0.22 -10.80 18.64
N THR A 301 -0.71 -11.26 19.46
CA THR A 301 -0.94 -12.69 19.58
C THR A 301 -1.50 -13.14 18.25
N THR A 302 -0.79 -14.04 17.57
CA THR A 302 -1.33 -14.74 16.41
C THR A 302 -2.75 -15.15 16.74
N PRO A 303 -3.78 -14.67 16.01
CA PRO A 303 -5.15 -14.91 16.42
C PRO A 303 -5.36 -16.41 16.54
N THR A 304 -5.82 -16.83 17.71
CA THR A 304 -6.04 -18.23 18.03
C THR A 304 -6.94 -18.86 16.97
N LYS A 305 -6.85 -20.18 16.81
CA LYS A 305 -7.75 -20.94 15.92
C LYS A 305 -9.23 -20.58 16.16
N LYS A 306 -9.61 -20.32 17.42
CA LYS A 306 -10.95 -19.87 17.84
C LYS A 306 -11.31 -18.49 17.29
N GLN A 307 -10.43 -17.51 17.38
CA GLN A 307 -10.64 -16.16 16.86
C GLN A 307 -10.70 -16.15 15.32
N ARG A 308 -9.80 -16.89 14.65
CA ARG A 308 -9.84 -17.08 13.19
C ARG A 308 -11.15 -17.71 12.74
N LEU A 309 -11.62 -18.75 13.44
CA LEU A 309 -12.89 -19.38 13.16
C LEU A 309 -14.07 -18.42 13.35
N ALA A 310 -14.05 -17.58 14.39
CA ALA A 310 -15.10 -16.59 14.62
C ALA A 310 -15.16 -15.54 13.50
N ALA A 311 -14.01 -15.00 13.08
CA ALA A 311 -13.91 -14.08 11.96
C ALA A 311 -14.37 -14.73 10.64
N LEU A 312 -13.97 -15.98 10.39
CA LEU A 312 -14.37 -16.73 9.20
C LEU A 312 -15.88 -17.02 9.20
N LYS A 313 -16.49 -17.31 10.35
CA LYS A 313 -17.94 -17.43 10.52
C LYS A 313 -18.66 -16.12 10.21
N ALA A 314 -18.13 -14.97 10.66
CA ALA A 314 -18.69 -13.66 10.35
C ALA A 314 -18.67 -13.39 8.83
N LYS A 315 -17.55 -13.67 8.15
CA LYS A 315 -17.46 -13.61 6.68
C LYS A 315 -18.47 -14.56 6.02
N ALA A 316 -18.59 -15.78 6.52
CA ALA A 316 -19.54 -16.77 6.01
C ALA A 316 -20.99 -16.28 6.07
N LYS A 317 -21.40 -15.51 7.10
CA LYS A 317 -22.75 -14.91 7.22
C LYS A 317 -23.10 -13.95 6.08
N THR A 318 -22.11 -13.35 5.43
CA THR A 318 -22.33 -12.45 4.28
C THR A 318 -22.57 -13.18 2.95
N VAL A 319 -22.27 -14.48 2.87
CA VAL A 319 -22.42 -15.25 1.62
C VAL A 319 -23.90 -15.33 1.21
N ARG A 320 -24.14 -15.15 -0.09
CA ARG A 320 -25.45 -15.30 -0.75
C ARG A 320 -25.29 -16.20 -1.98
N ALA A 321 -26.35 -16.89 -2.36
CA ALA A 321 -26.40 -17.71 -3.56
C ALA A 321 -27.75 -17.53 -4.27
N GLY A 322 -27.70 -17.32 -5.58
CA GLY A 322 -28.88 -17.23 -6.44
C GLY A 322 -28.77 -18.23 -7.59
N VAL A 323 -29.91 -18.80 -8.01
CA VAL A 323 -30.01 -19.66 -9.18
C VAL A 323 -31.07 -19.11 -10.12
N THR A 324 -30.66 -18.73 -11.33
CA THR A 324 -31.52 -18.05 -12.31
C THR A 324 -31.55 -18.78 -13.64
N CYS A 325 -32.68 -18.66 -14.35
CA CYS A 325 -32.79 -19.13 -15.74
C CYS A 325 -31.97 -18.22 -16.65
N GLN A 326 -31.34 -18.79 -17.67
CA GLN A 326 -30.58 -18.09 -18.70
C GLN A 326 -30.99 -18.63 -20.07
N GLN A 327 -30.63 -17.91 -21.15
CA GLN A 327 -30.84 -18.36 -22.54
C GLN A 327 -32.28 -18.84 -22.81
N ARG A 328 -33.27 -17.99 -22.51
CA ARG A 328 -34.71 -18.30 -22.66
C ARG A 328 -35.13 -19.60 -21.94
N GLY A 329 -34.49 -19.92 -20.81
CA GLY A 329 -34.80 -21.09 -19.98
C GLY A 329 -34.08 -22.39 -20.38
N ARG A 330 -33.17 -22.36 -21.36
CA ARG A 330 -32.39 -23.56 -21.75
C ARG A 330 -31.33 -23.94 -20.71
N THR A 331 -30.77 -22.96 -20.03
CA THR A 331 -29.73 -23.14 -19.02
C THR A 331 -30.10 -22.48 -17.71
N VAL A 332 -29.47 -22.95 -16.64
CA VAL A 332 -29.57 -22.40 -15.30
C VAL A 332 -28.18 -22.07 -14.78
N ARG A 333 -28.06 -20.90 -14.15
CA ARG A 333 -26.82 -20.37 -13.62
C ARG A 333 -26.94 -20.20 -12.11
N ALA A 334 -26.06 -20.85 -11.37
CA ALA A 334 -25.85 -20.63 -9.94
C ALA A 334 -24.70 -19.65 -9.75
N ARG A 335 -24.94 -18.56 -9.02
CA ARG A 335 -23.93 -17.55 -8.68
C ARG A 335 -23.83 -17.41 -7.17
N VAL A 336 -22.60 -17.34 -6.66
CA VAL A 336 -22.31 -17.05 -5.25
C VAL A 336 -21.64 -15.69 -5.12
N THR A 337 -22.10 -14.88 -4.17
CA THR A 337 -21.56 -13.55 -3.85
C THR A 337 -21.32 -13.40 -2.35
N GLY A 338 -20.58 -12.37 -1.95
CA GLY A 338 -20.21 -12.13 -0.55
C GLY A 338 -19.03 -13.00 -0.09
N GLY A 339 -18.91 -13.21 1.22
CA GLY A 339 -17.83 -13.98 1.83
C GLY A 339 -16.51 -13.21 1.98
N ARG A 340 -16.48 -11.91 1.65
CA ARG A 340 -15.36 -10.96 1.84
C ARG A 340 -13.99 -11.57 1.48
N GLY A 341 -13.93 -12.20 0.31
CA GLY A 341 -12.69 -12.76 -0.22
C GLY A 341 -12.27 -14.14 0.32
N ALA A 342 -12.99 -14.71 1.29
CA ALA A 342 -12.63 -15.98 1.94
C ALA A 342 -13.25 -17.23 1.29
N VAL A 343 -14.13 -17.08 0.29
CA VAL A 343 -14.69 -18.23 -0.45
C VAL A 343 -13.58 -18.88 -1.28
N ALA A 344 -13.34 -20.17 -1.05
CA ALA A 344 -12.34 -20.96 -1.75
C ALA A 344 -12.95 -21.97 -2.73
N ARG A 345 -14.20 -22.40 -2.47
CA ARG A 345 -14.84 -23.46 -3.25
C ARG A 345 -16.36 -23.36 -3.18
N VAL A 346 -17.03 -23.54 -4.30
CA VAL A 346 -18.49 -23.58 -4.41
C VAL A 346 -18.92 -24.86 -5.12
N GLU A 347 -19.82 -25.61 -4.51
CA GLU A 347 -20.37 -26.85 -5.06
C GLU A 347 -21.89 -26.74 -5.18
N TRP A 348 -22.44 -27.02 -6.35
CA TRP A 348 -23.88 -27.00 -6.58
C TRP A 348 -24.41 -28.43 -6.66
N LYS A 349 -25.41 -28.75 -5.83
CA LYS A 349 -26.05 -30.06 -5.73
C LYS A 349 -27.57 -29.97 -5.86
N VAL A 350 -28.16 -31.06 -6.32
CA VAL A 350 -29.60 -31.32 -6.29
C VAL A 350 -29.80 -32.75 -5.80
N GLY A 351 -30.48 -32.91 -4.67
CA GLY A 351 -30.53 -34.20 -3.98
C GLY A 351 -29.11 -34.70 -3.65
N ALA A 352 -28.80 -35.94 -4.02
CA ALA A 352 -27.48 -36.53 -3.90
C ALA A 352 -26.52 -36.13 -5.05
N ARG A 353 -27.03 -35.61 -6.17
CA ARG A 353 -26.22 -35.38 -7.37
C ARG A 353 -25.51 -34.03 -7.34
N ARG A 354 -24.20 -34.04 -7.59
CA ARG A 354 -23.40 -32.84 -7.86
C ARG A 354 -23.57 -32.39 -9.31
N LEU A 355 -23.97 -31.13 -9.49
CA LEU A 355 -24.11 -30.48 -10.80
C LEU A 355 -22.82 -29.80 -11.25
N GLY A 356 -22.03 -29.26 -10.32
CA GLY A 356 -20.77 -28.59 -10.63
C GLY A 356 -19.97 -28.20 -9.39
N LEU A 357 -18.71 -27.85 -9.63
CA LEU A 357 -17.74 -27.40 -8.64
C LEU A 357 -16.93 -26.25 -9.23
N ASP A 358 -16.82 -25.15 -8.49
CA ASP A 358 -16.03 -23.99 -8.85
C ASP A 358 -15.02 -23.66 -7.74
N ARG A 359 -13.80 -23.31 -8.13
CA ARG A 359 -12.68 -22.94 -7.25
C ARG A 359 -12.08 -21.58 -7.62
N ALA A 360 -12.51 -20.96 -8.72
CA ALA A 360 -11.98 -19.70 -9.19
C ALA A 360 -13.07 -18.63 -9.18
N LYS A 361 -12.68 -17.38 -8.94
CA LYS A 361 -13.60 -16.24 -9.08
C LYS A 361 -13.72 -15.86 -10.57
N PRO A 362 -14.90 -15.42 -11.05
CA PRO A 362 -16.17 -15.34 -10.32
C PRO A 362 -16.81 -16.72 -10.12
N PHE A 363 -17.32 -17.02 -8.90
CA PHE A 363 -17.92 -18.32 -8.58
C PHE A 363 -19.28 -18.49 -9.26
N VAL A 364 -19.28 -19.07 -10.45
CA VAL A 364 -20.43 -19.16 -11.35
C VAL A 364 -20.47 -20.55 -12.01
N LEU A 365 -21.51 -21.31 -11.68
CA LEU A 365 -21.76 -22.63 -12.26
C LEU A 365 -22.96 -22.57 -13.20
N THR A 366 -22.81 -23.09 -14.42
CA THR A 366 -23.90 -23.13 -15.41
C THR A 366 -24.16 -24.56 -15.86
N THR A 367 -25.43 -24.96 -15.99
CA THR A 367 -25.81 -26.26 -16.54
C THR A 367 -27.15 -26.21 -17.29
N ARG A 368 -27.52 -27.28 -18.00
CA ARG A 368 -28.78 -27.34 -18.76
C ARG A 368 -29.98 -27.46 -17.81
N ALA A 369 -31.03 -26.69 -18.04
CA ALA A 369 -32.23 -26.69 -17.18
C ALA A 369 -32.92 -28.07 -17.13
N LYS A 370 -32.98 -28.77 -18.27
CA LYS A 370 -33.50 -30.15 -18.39
C LYS A 370 -32.75 -31.15 -17.48
N LYS A 371 -31.43 -30.95 -17.29
CA LYS A 371 -30.62 -31.80 -16.40
C LYS A 371 -31.01 -31.61 -14.94
N VAL A 372 -31.35 -30.40 -14.54
CA VAL A 372 -31.77 -30.08 -13.17
C VAL A 372 -33.19 -30.57 -12.88
N ARG A 373 -34.11 -30.41 -13.84
CA ARG A 373 -35.51 -30.86 -13.72
C ARG A 373 -35.63 -32.37 -13.47
N ARG A 374 -34.77 -33.17 -14.11
CA ARG A 374 -34.75 -34.64 -13.97
C ARG A 374 -34.18 -35.14 -12.63
N LEU A 375 -33.71 -34.25 -11.76
CA LEU A 375 -33.13 -34.62 -10.49
C LEU A 375 -34.12 -34.36 -9.37
N ASP A 376 -34.31 -35.35 -8.51
CA ASP A 376 -35.14 -35.24 -7.32
C ASP A 376 -34.37 -34.62 -6.14
N GLY A 377 -35.12 -34.04 -5.20
CA GLY A 377 -34.59 -33.53 -3.92
C GLY A 377 -34.24 -32.04 -3.89
N ARG A 378 -33.82 -31.54 -2.72
CA ARG A 378 -33.60 -30.09 -2.54
C ARG A 378 -32.34 -29.60 -3.27
N GLN A 379 -32.43 -28.41 -3.83
CA GLN A 379 -31.29 -27.70 -4.40
C GLN A 379 -30.43 -27.09 -3.29
N ARG A 380 -29.11 -27.30 -3.37
CA ARG A 380 -28.13 -26.82 -2.39
C ARG A 380 -26.92 -26.24 -3.09
N VAL A 381 -26.45 -25.09 -2.62
CA VAL A 381 -25.16 -24.51 -2.98
C VAL A 381 -24.29 -24.54 -1.73
N VAL A 382 -23.29 -25.42 -1.72
CA VAL A 382 -22.36 -25.63 -0.62
C VAL A 382 -21.12 -24.77 -0.86
N VAL A 383 -20.88 -23.81 0.01
CA VAL A 383 -19.79 -22.83 -0.08
C VAL A 383 -18.77 -23.14 1.01
N THR A 384 -17.53 -23.42 0.62
CA THR A 384 -16.41 -23.59 1.55
C THR A 384 -15.61 -22.29 1.60
N LEU A 385 -15.45 -21.75 2.81
CA LEU A 385 -14.58 -20.63 3.10
C LEU A 385 -13.35 -21.12 3.87
N LEU A 386 -12.19 -20.54 3.56
CA LEU A 386 -10.92 -20.83 4.23
C LEU A 386 -10.36 -19.54 4.83
N ASP A 387 -9.74 -19.64 5.99
CA ASP A 387 -8.91 -18.55 6.52
C ASP A 387 -7.63 -18.41 5.69
N LYS A 388 -7.13 -17.18 5.53
CA LYS A 388 -5.92 -16.92 4.73
C LYS A 388 -4.63 -17.26 5.48
N GLY A 389 -4.64 -17.17 6.81
CA GLY A 389 -3.46 -17.42 7.64
C GLY A 389 -3.40 -18.82 8.24
N ASP A 390 -4.50 -19.58 8.19
CA ASP A 390 -4.54 -20.99 8.59
C ASP A 390 -5.54 -21.76 7.72
N LYS A 391 -5.04 -22.57 6.78
CA LYS A 391 -5.89 -23.33 5.84
C LYS A 391 -6.71 -24.43 6.53
N ASP A 392 -6.37 -24.82 7.75
CA ASP A 392 -7.12 -25.81 8.54
C ASP A 392 -8.38 -25.19 9.16
N VAL A 393 -8.42 -23.85 9.27
CA VAL A 393 -9.63 -23.13 9.68
C VAL A 393 -10.55 -22.96 8.47
N ARG A 394 -11.60 -23.78 8.43
CA ARG A 394 -12.62 -23.76 7.38
C ARG A 394 -14.03 -23.59 7.93
N VAL A 395 -14.87 -22.87 7.19
CA VAL A 395 -16.31 -22.80 7.43
C VAL A 395 -17.04 -23.26 6.18
N VAL A 396 -17.96 -24.21 6.33
CA VAL A 396 -18.85 -24.64 5.25
C VAL A 396 -20.23 -24.05 5.47
N ARG A 397 -20.75 -23.34 4.48
CA ARG A 397 -22.11 -22.80 4.49
C ARG A 397 -22.92 -23.43 3.36
N THR A 398 -24.04 -24.04 3.69
CA THR A 398 -25.00 -24.56 2.70
C THR A 398 -26.14 -23.57 2.53
N LEU A 399 -26.35 -23.10 1.31
CA LEU A 399 -27.46 -22.24 0.92
C LEU A 399 -28.46 -23.06 0.10
N MET A 400 -29.75 -22.78 0.27
CA MET A 400 -30.83 -23.49 -0.43
C MET A 400 -31.63 -22.53 -1.33
N PRO A 401 -31.01 -21.98 -2.40
CA PRO A 401 -31.74 -21.12 -3.32
C PRO A 401 -32.87 -21.91 -3.98
N ARG A 402 -34.03 -21.27 -4.15
CA ARG A 402 -35.18 -21.87 -4.82
C ARG A 402 -34.81 -22.30 -6.25
N ARG A 403 -35.37 -23.43 -6.71
CA ARG A 403 -35.26 -23.80 -8.12
C ARG A 403 -36.04 -22.79 -8.98
N PRO A 404 -35.43 -22.22 -10.03
CA PRO A 404 -36.14 -21.30 -10.91
C PRO A 404 -37.08 -22.07 -11.83
N ARG A 405 -38.12 -21.40 -12.39
CA ARG A 405 -39.23 -22.06 -13.12
C ARG A 405 -38.79 -22.99 -14.24
N CYS A 406 -37.76 -22.63 -15.02
CA CYS A 406 -37.25 -23.46 -16.12
C CYS A 406 -36.64 -24.81 -15.68
N ALA A 407 -36.34 -24.96 -14.39
CA ALA A 407 -35.69 -26.12 -13.78
C ALA A 407 -36.49 -26.71 -12.61
N ARG A 408 -37.77 -26.33 -12.49
CA ARG A 408 -38.72 -27.05 -11.63
C ARG A 408 -39.21 -28.30 -12.32
#